data_AF-A0A7W1Z6U3-F1
#
_entry.id   AF-A0A7W1Z6U3-F1
#
_cell.length_a   1.000
_cell.length_b   1.000
_cell.length_c   1.000
_cell.angle_alpha   90.00
_cell.angle_beta   90.00
_cell.angle_gamma   90.00
#
_symmetry.space_group_name_H-M   'P 1'
#
loop_
_entity.id
_entity.type
_entity.pdbx_description
1 polymer ?
#
loop_
_entity_poly.entity_id
_entity_poly.type
_entity_poly.pdbx_seq_one_letter_code
_entity_poly.pdbx_strand_id
1 'polypeptide(L)'
;MSRRASPGVFPAGAVEHLRGADPVLAGIIDRVGLFEPSHEPDLWWALVDAIASQQLSVKAAASIVGRIAALGEGARPGPEAVLALPDEQLRACGLSGAKVRYVRDLAARWLDGTLQPARWPTLPDEELVAELTQVKGIGRWTAEMLLMFSLGRPDV
;
A
#
# COMPACT_ATOMS: atom_id res chain seq x y z
N MET A 1 -12.42 -3.15 24.76
CA MET A 1 -11.25 -2.34 24.34
C MET A 1 -10.19 -3.29 23.80
N SER A 2 -10.24 -3.61 22.51
CA SER A 2 -9.32 -4.56 21.89
C SER A 2 -8.11 -3.80 21.36
N ARG A 3 -6.93 -4.01 21.95
CA ARG A 3 -5.66 -3.53 21.40
C ARG A 3 -5.38 -4.32 20.13
N ARG A 4 -5.75 -3.78 18.97
CA ARG A 4 -5.15 -4.20 17.71
C ARG A 4 -3.67 -3.83 17.78
N ALA A 5 -2.80 -4.81 17.54
CA ALA A 5 -1.36 -4.56 17.41
C ALA A 5 -1.15 -3.50 16.32
N SER A 6 -0.37 -2.45 16.61
CA SER A 6 0.05 -1.46 15.62
C SER A 6 1.23 -2.02 14.83
N PRO A 7 1.08 -2.34 13.53
CA PRO A 7 2.22 -2.54 12.65
C PRO A 7 2.80 -1.15 12.38
N GLY A 8 3.88 -0.80 13.06
CA GLY A 8 4.44 0.56 13.03
C GLY A 8 5.46 0.85 14.12
N VAL A 9 5.69 -0.08 15.04
CA VAL A 9 6.81 0.00 15.98
C VAL A 9 8.03 -0.55 15.24
N PHE A 10 9.04 0.29 15.03
CA PHE A 10 10.36 -0.18 14.59
C PHE A 10 10.80 -1.38 15.43
N PRO A 11 11.55 -2.36 14.87
CA PRO A 11 12.08 -3.44 15.68
C PRO A 11 12.75 -2.91 16.94
N ALA A 12 12.56 -3.59 18.06
CA ALA A 12 13.24 -3.24 19.29
C ALA A 12 14.76 -3.20 19.04
N GLY A 13 15.41 -2.10 19.38
CA GLY A 13 16.85 -1.94 19.16
C GLY A 13 17.25 -1.40 17.77
N ALA A 14 16.33 -1.17 16.84
CA ALA A 14 16.67 -0.69 15.49
C ALA A 14 17.34 0.70 15.53
N VAL A 15 16.82 1.60 16.36
CA VAL A 15 17.37 2.95 16.52
C VAL A 15 18.78 2.89 17.11
N GLU A 16 18.97 2.08 18.15
CA GLU A 16 20.25 1.87 18.82
C GLU A 16 21.28 1.25 17.87
N HIS A 17 20.86 0.28 17.06
CA HIS A 17 21.69 -0.34 16.04
C HIS A 17 22.16 0.70 15.01
N LEU A 18 21.25 1.48 14.43
CA LEU A 18 21.58 2.51 13.44
C LEU A 18 22.50 3.59 14.03
N ARG A 19 22.24 4.04 15.27
CA ARG A 19 23.10 5.02 15.96
C ARG A 19 24.50 4.47 16.23
N GLY A 20 24.61 3.19 16.56
CA GLY A 20 25.90 2.54 16.80
C GLY A 20 26.69 2.23 15.52
N ALA A 21 25.99 1.96 14.42
CA ALA A 21 26.60 1.58 13.15
C ALA A 21 27.01 2.77 12.27
N ASP A 22 26.27 3.89 12.30
CA ASP A 22 26.52 5.04 11.42
C ASP A 22 26.33 6.39 12.16
N PRO A 23 27.40 7.18 12.35
CA PRO A 23 27.32 8.49 13.02
C PRO A 23 26.50 9.53 12.23
N VAL A 24 26.39 9.40 10.91
CA VAL A 24 25.55 10.29 10.08
C VAL A 24 24.08 10.02 10.38
N LEU A 25 23.67 8.74 10.40
CA LEU A 25 22.31 8.37 10.78
C LEU A 25 22.01 8.76 12.23
N ALA A 26 22.98 8.61 13.15
CA ALA A 26 22.83 9.07 14.53
C ALA A 26 22.49 10.56 14.62
N GLY A 27 23.24 11.41 13.90
CA GLY A 27 22.98 12.85 13.86
C GLY A 27 21.63 13.22 13.22
N ILE A 28 21.17 12.45 12.24
CA ILE A 28 19.84 12.63 11.64
C ILE A 28 18.74 12.29 12.66
N ILE A 29 18.84 11.14 13.32
CA ILE A 29 17.89 10.67 14.33
C ILE A 29 17.80 11.69 15.47
N ASP A 30 18.93 12.20 15.96
CA ASP A 30 18.96 13.15 17.08
C ASP A 30 18.31 14.49 16.72
N ARG A 31 18.34 14.88 15.44
CA ARG A 31 17.75 16.14 14.97
C ARG A 31 16.28 16.03 14.61
N VAL A 32 15.88 14.92 13.97
CA VAL A 32 14.51 14.74 13.44
C VAL A 32 13.60 14.09 14.48
N GLY A 33 14.14 13.24 15.35
CA GLY A 33 13.37 12.39 16.25
C GLY A 33 12.84 11.14 15.54
N LEU A 34 12.06 10.35 16.29
CA LEU A 34 11.46 9.12 15.78
C LEU A 34 10.30 9.44 14.84
N PHE A 35 10.22 8.69 13.75
CA PHE A 35 9.17 8.81 12.75
C PHE A 35 8.25 7.59 12.81
N GLU A 36 6.96 7.79 13.04
CA GLU A 36 5.97 6.72 12.95
C GLU A 36 5.21 6.86 11.62
N PRO A 37 5.42 5.96 10.64
CA PRO A 37 4.67 6.00 9.40
C PRO A 37 3.18 5.70 9.66
N SER A 38 2.30 6.50 9.05
CA SER A 38 0.89 6.17 8.94
C SER A 38 0.73 5.04 7.92
N HIS A 39 -0.08 4.04 8.24
CA HIS A 39 -0.36 2.90 7.36
C HIS A 39 -1.83 2.83 7.00
N GLU A 40 -2.12 2.39 5.77
CA GLU A 40 -3.44 1.91 5.39
C GLU A 40 -3.57 0.45 5.85
N PRO A 41 -4.44 0.13 6.83
CA PRO A 41 -4.57 -1.23 7.37
C PRO A 41 -5.28 -2.19 6.43
N ASP A 42 -6.03 -1.67 5.46
CA ASP A 42 -6.71 -2.47 4.46
C ASP A 42 -5.80 -2.68 3.25
N LEU A 43 -5.21 -3.87 3.16
CA LEU A 43 -4.24 -4.22 2.12
C LEU A 43 -4.79 -4.11 0.68
N TRP A 44 -6.10 -4.29 0.50
CA TRP A 44 -6.76 -4.04 -0.78
C TRP A 44 -6.66 -2.56 -1.13
N TRP A 45 -7.04 -1.70 -0.19
CA TRP A 45 -7.01 -0.25 -0.38
C TRP A 45 -5.60 0.33 -0.45
N ALA A 46 -4.65 -0.26 0.25
CA ALA A 46 -3.24 0.13 0.15
C ALA A 46 -2.74 -0.02 -1.29
N LEU A 47 -3.11 -1.10 -1.98
CA LEU A 47 -2.75 -1.33 -3.38
C LEU A 47 -3.55 -0.44 -4.36
N VAL A 48 -4.84 -0.22 -4.10
CA VAL A 48 -5.64 0.71 -4.91
C VAL A 48 -5.07 2.14 -4.83
N ASP A 49 -4.73 2.60 -3.62
CA ASP A 49 -4.10 3.91 -3.41
C ASP A 49 -2.73 3.97 -4.10
N ALA A 50 -1.88 2.96 -3.91
CA ALA A 50 -0.57 2.91 -4.55
C ALA A 50 -0.65 3.07 -6.08
N ILE A 51 -1.59 2.40 -6.74
CA ILE A 51 -1.83 2.56 -8.19
C ILE A 51 -2.40 3.95 -8.51
N ALA A 52 -3.38 4.42 -7.75
CA ALA A 52 -4.03 5.71 -7.99
C ALA A 52 -3.06 6.89 -7.84
N SER A 53 -2.12 6.80 -6.90
CA SER A 53 -1.21 7.87 -6.48
C SER A 53 0.06 8.03 -7.32
N GLN A 54 0.38 7.04 -8.14
CA GLN A 54 1.52 7.04 -9.07
C GLN A 54 1.63 8.35 -9.90
N GLN A 55 2.80 8.99 -9.90
CA GLN A 55 3.12 10.18 -10.71
C GLN A 55 2.21 11.40 -10.46
N LEU A 56 1.69 11.54 -9.24
CA LEU A 56 0.85 12.67 -8.84
C LEU A 56 1.38 13.36 -7.59
N SER A 57 0.94 14.60 -7.37
CA SER A 57 1.09 15.22 -6.05
C SER A 57 0.18 14.54 -5.03
N VAL A 58 0.56 14.58 -3.75
CA VAL A 58 -0.23 14.03 -2.64
C VAL A 58 -1.66 14.56 -2.63
N LYS A 59 -1.86 15.86 -2.91
CA LYS A 59 -3.19 16.48 -2.96
C LYS A 59 -4.06 15.94 -4.11
N ALA A 60 -3.46 15.75 -5.28
CA ALA A 60 -4.18 15.21 -6.44
C ALA A 60 -4.55 13.73 -6.22
N ALA A 61 -3.60 12.94 -5.71
CA ALA A 61 -3.79 11.57 -5.28
C ALA A 61 -4.95 11.43 -4.29
N ALA A 62 -4.91 12.15 -3.17
CA ALA A 62 -5.95 12.12 -2.15
C ALA A 62 -7.34 12.48 -2.71
N SER A 63 -7.41 13.44 -3.64
CA SER A 63 -8.66 13.82 -4.30
C SER A 63 -9.22 12.70 -5.18
N ILE A 64 -8.37 11.96 -5.90
CA ILE A 64 -8.77 10.83 -6.74
C ILE A 64 -9.22 9.66 -5.85
N VAL A 65 -8.40 9.27 -4.88
CA VAL A 65 -8.69 8.16 -3.95
C VAL A 65 -9.98 8.42 -3.19
N GLY A 66 -10.20 9.63 -2.70
CA GLY A 66 -11.45 10.02 -2.03
C GLY A 66 -12.68 9.88 -2.93
N ARG A 67 -12.58 10.23 -4.22
CA ARG A 67 -13.69 10.03 -5.18
C ARG A 67 -13.94 8.55 -5.49
N ILE A 68 -12.91 7.72 -5.58
CA ILE A 68 -13.07 6.27 -5.77
C ILE A 68 -13.73 5.66 -4.52
N ALA A 69 -13.27 6.03 -3.34
CA ALA A 69 -13.84 5.58 -2.07
C ALA A 69 -15.34 5.91 -1.96
N ALA A 70 -15.76 7.07 -2.48
CA ALA A 70 -17.14 7.52 -2.50
C ALA A 70 -18.04 6.81 -3.53
N LEU A 71 -17.49 5.95 -4.41
CA LEU A 71 -18.31 5.14 -5.32
C LEU A 71 -19.02 3.97 -4.61
N GLY A 72 -18.59 3.61 -3.40
CA GLY A 72 -19.23 2.55 -2.64
C GLY A 72 -20.42 3.04 -1.81
N GLU A 73 -21.40 2.16 -1.61
CA GLU A 73 -22.62 2.45 -0.86
C GLU A 73 -22.38 2.28 0.65
N GLY A 74 -21.88 3.34 1.30
CA GLY A 74 -21.68 3.37 2.76
C GLY A 74 -20.37 2.73 3.25
N ALA A 75 -19.61 2.10 2.36
CA ALA A 75 -18.24 1.63 2.62
C ALA A 75 -17.40 1.79 1.35
N ARG A 76 -16.07 1.80 1.50
CA ARG A 76 -15.17 1.85 0.35
C ARG A 76 -15.37 0.59 -0.53
N PRO A 77 -15.40 0.71 -1.88
CA PRO A 77 -15.66 -0.45 -2.74
C PRO A 77 -14.58 -1.53 -2.60
N GLY A 78 -15.03 -2.78 -2.43
CA GLY A 78 -14.19 -3.97 -2.52
C GLY A 78 -13.89 -4.37 -3.97
N PRO A 79 -13.11 -5.45 -4.18
CA PRO A 79 -12.73 -5.91 -5.52
C PRO A 79 -13.93 -6.19 -6.43
N GLU A 80 -14.98 -6.83 -5.92
CA GLU A 80 -16.19 -7.16 -6.68
C GLU A 80 -16.93 -5.90 -7.13
N ALA A 81 -17.07 -4.94 -6.21
CA ALA A 81 -17.70 -3.66 -6.52
C ALA A 81 -16.89 -2.90 -7.58
N VAL A 82 -15.56 -2.88 -7.45
CA VAL A 82 -14.69 -2.28 -8.45
C VAL A 82 -14.85 -2.93 -9.82
N LEU A 83 -14.96 -4.27 -9.90
CA LEU A 83 -15.22 -4.97 -11.16
C LEU A 83 -16.60 -4.71 -11.75
N ALA A 84 -17.62 -4.44 -10.93
CA ALA A 84 -18.97 -4.17 -11.39
C ALA A 84 -19.18 -2.74 -11.93
N LEU A 85 -18.37 -1.78 -11.49
CA LEU A 85 -18.46 -0.38 -11.95
C LEU A 85 -18.16 -0.27 -13.45
N PRO A 86 -18.76 0.68 -14.19
CA PRO A 86 -18.30 1.06 -15.52
C PRO A 86 -16.93 1.75 -15.49
N ASP A 87 -16.12 1.56 -16.53
CA ASP A 87 -14.80 2.22 -16.64
C ASP A 87 -14.93 3.75 -16.63
N GLU A 88 -16.01 4.28 -17.20
CA GLU A 88 -16.31 5.72 -17.24
C GLU A 88 -16.42 6.31 -15.84
N GLN A 89 -16.94 5.56 -14.87
CA GLN A 89 -17.05 6.02 -13.49
C GLN A 89 -15.67 6.12 -12.82
N LEU A 90 -14.81 5.12 -13.01
CA LEU A 90 -13.43 5.14 -12.52
C LEU A 90 -12.62 6.28 -13.17
N ARG A 91 -12.84 6.53 -14.46
CA ARG A 91 -12.23 7.66 -15.17
C ARG A 91 -12.75 9.01 -14.66
N ALA A 92 -14.04 9.11 -14.35
CA ALA A 92 -14.64 10.32 -13.78
C ALA A 92 -14.07 10.66 -12.39
N CYS A 93 -13.59 9.66 -11.64
CA CYS A 93 -12.82 9.88 -10.41
C CYS A 93 -11.43 10.49 -10.66
N GLY A 94 -10.95 10.52 -11.90
CA GLY A 94 -9.66 11.09 -12.29
C GLY A 94 -8.57 10.05 -12.57
N LEU A 95 -8.90 8.76 -12.64
CA LEU A 95 -7.95 7.75 -13.07
C LEU A 95 -7.66 7.87 -14.57
N SER A 96 -6.38 7.69 -14.94
CA SER A 96 -6.00 7.51 -16.34
C SER A 96 -6.50 6.16 -16.85
N GLY A 97 -6.61 5.99 -18.18
CA GLY A 97 -7.00 4.70 -18.76
C GLY A 97 -6.05 3.56 -18.40
N ALA A 98 -4.76 3.83 -18.19
CA ALA A 98 -3.80 2.83 -17.73
C ALA A 98 -4.10 2.39 -16.29
N LYS A 99 -4.34 3.35 -15.38
CA LYS A 99 -4.63 3.06 -13.98
C LYS A 99 -5.97 2.35 -13.79
N VAL A 100 -6.97 2.64 -14.62
CA VAL A 100 -8.22 1.86 -14.66
C VAL A 100 -7.91 0.39 -14.95
N ARG A 101 -7.12 0.11 -16.00
CA ARG A 101 -6.73 -1.28 -16.31
C ARG A 101 -5.95 -1.96 -15.18
N TYR A 102 -5.09 -1.22 -14.49
CA TYR A 102 -4.31 -1.75 -13.36
C TYR A 102 -5.19 -2.09 -12.16
N VAL A 103 -6.11 -1.20 -11.78
CA VAL A 103 -7.07 -1.44 -10.70
C VAL A 103 -8.00 -2.63 -11.03
N ARG A 104 -8.40 -2.80 -12.30
CA ARG A 104 -9.17 -3.97 -12.76
C ARG A 104 -8.37 -5.26 -12.67
N ASP A 105 -7.11 -5.24 -13.13
CA ASP A 105 -6.21 -6.40 -13.06
C ASP A 105 -5.96 -6.80 -11.60
N LEU A 106 -5.76 -5.82 -10.73
CA LEU A 106 -5.67 -6.01 -9.27
C LEU A 106 -6.95 -6.66 -8.73
N ALA A 107 -8.14 -6.14 -9.06
CA ALA A 107 -9.41 -6.68 -8.61
C ALA A 107 -9.64 -8.14 -9.07
N ALA A 108 -9.33 -8.42 -10.34
CA ALA A 108 -9.47 -9.76 -10.90
C ALA A 108 -8.55 -10.78 -10.20
N ARG A 109 -7.28 -10.43 -10.01
CA ARG A 109 -6.28 -11.28 -9.33
C ARG A 109 -6.54 -11.46 -7.84
N TRP A 110 -7.21 -10.49 -7.23
CA TRP A 110 -7.67 -10.60 -5.85
C TRP A 110 -8.78 -11.66 -5.72
N LEU A 111 -9.69 -11.71 -6.69
CA LEU A 111 -10.86 -12.59 -6.67
C LEU A 111 -10.58 -14.00 -7.21
N ASP A 112 -9.64 -14.15 -8.14
CA ASP A 112 -9.27 -15.46 -8.68
C ASP A 112 -8.28 -16.24 -7.79
N GLY A 113 -7.82 -15.64 -6.70
CA GLY A 113 -6.91 -16.26 -5.72
C GLY A 113 -5.43 -16.25 -6.12
N THR A 114 -5.07 -15.55 -7.19
CA THR A 114 -3.67 -15.26 -7.55
C THR A 114 -2.99 -14.48 -6.43
N LEU A 115 -3.68 -13.47 -5.90
CA LEU A 115 -3.26 -12.76 -4.70
C LEU A 115 -3.85 -13.44 -3.48
N GLN A 116 -3.01 -13.69 -2.47
CA GLN A 116 -3.39 -14.38 -1.23
C GLN A 116 -3.06 -13.53 0.00
N PRO A 117 -3.77 -12.41 0.24
CA PRO A 117 -3.48 -11.45 1.31
C PRO A 117 -3.37 -12.06 2.71
N ALA A 118 -4.13 -13.13 2.96
CA ALA A 118 -4.09 -13.86 4.23
C ALA A 118 -2.69 -14.44 4.56
N ARG A 119 -1.84 -14.68 3.55
CA ARG A 119 -0.49 -15.22 3.70
C ARG A 119 0.59 -14.14 3.77
N TRP A 120 0.31 -12.91 3.35
CA TRP A 120 1.31 -11.84 3.24
C TRP A 120 2.01 -11.48 4.56
N PRO A 121 1.41 -11.59 5.75
CA PRO A 121 2.13 -11.31 7.01
C PRO A 121 3.29 -12.27 7.31
N THR A 122 3.28 -13.48 6.75
CA THR A 122 4.28 -14.52 7.05
C THR A 122 5.09 -14.95 5.83
N LEU A 123 4.70 -14.51 4.63
CA LEU A 123 5.40 -14.83 3.39
C LEU A 123 6.79 -14.17 3.37
N PRO A 124 7.84 -14.83 2.82
CA PRO A 124 9.13 -14.19 2.59
C PRO A 124 9.02 -13.00 1.65
N ASP A 125 9.85 -11.98 1.86
CA ASP A 125 9.72 -10.69 1.17
C ASP A 125 9.85 -10.82 -0.35
N GLU A 126 10.83 -11.59 -0.85
CA GLU A 126 10.99 -11.84 -2.30
C GLU A 126 9.81 -12.63 -2.90
N GLU A 127 9.23 -13.58 -2.16
CA GLU A 127 8.05 -14.31 -2.61
C GLU A 127 6.84 -13.39 -2.71
N LEU A 128 6.68 -12.48 -1.75
CA LEU A 128 5.60 -11.50 -1.76
C LEU A 128 5.80 -10.47 -2.89
N VAL A 129 7.02 -10.00 -3.11
CA VAL A 129 7.34 -9.14 -4.26
C VAL A 129 7.01 -9.86 -5.57
N ALA A 130 7.36 -11.14 -5.70
CA ALA A 130 7.04 -11.94 -6.88
C ALA A 130 5.52 -12.11 -7.09
N GLU A 131 4.74 -12.26 -6.01
CA GLU A 131 3.27 -12.34 -6.08
C GLU A 131 2.63 -11.00 -6.49
N LEU A 132 3.02 -9.91 -5.83
CA LEU A 132 2.47 -8.57 -6.07
C LEU A 132 2.81 -8.05 -7.48
N THR A 133 4.00 -8.35 -7.98
CA THR A 133 4.46 -7.92 -9.33
C THR A 133 3.77 -8.64 -10.48
N GLN A 134 2.92 -9.64 -10.21
CA GLN A 134 2.04 -10.20 -11.22
C GLN A 134 0.94 -9.22 -11.64
N VAL A 135 0.57 -8.29 -10.75
CA VAL A 135 -0.45 -7.26 -11.03
C VAL A 135 0.11 -6.22 -11.99
N LYS A 136 -0.61 -5.96 -13.07
CA LYS A 136 -0.22 -4.90 -14.03
C LYS A 136 -0.16 -3.55 -13.31
N GLY A 137 0.95 -2.84 -13.50
CA GLY A 137 1.17 -1.52 -12.90
C GLY A 137 1.76 -1.56 -11.49
N ILE A 138 1.97 -2.75 -10.90
CA ILE A 138 2.74 -2.92 -9.67
C ILE A 138 4.12 -3.46 -10.03
N GLY A 139 5.13 -2.63 -9.85
CA GLY A 139 6.54 -3.03 -9.94
C GLY A 139 7.14 -3.34 -8.57
N ARG A 140 8.39 -3.82 -8.56
CA ARG A 140 9.14 -4.15 -7.34
C ARG A 140 9.10 -3.01 -6.31
N TRP A 141 9.40 -1.79 -6.74
CA TRP A 141 9.35 -0.62 -5.86
C TRP A 141 7.98 -0.44 -5.18
N THR A 142 6.87 -0.59 -5.92
CA THR A 142 5.52 -0.47 -5.34
C THR A 142 5.21 -1.60 -4.37
N ALA A 143 5.67 -2.82 -4.66
CA ALA A 143 5.55 -3.94 -3.74
C ALA A 143 6.32 -3.66 -2.44
N GLU A 144 7.59 -3.24 -2.53
CA GLU A 144 8.43 -2.89 -1.38
C GLU A 144 7.82 -1.76 -0.53
N MET A 145 7.13 -0.79 -1.14
CA MET A 145 6.39 0.23 -0.38
C MET A 145 5.26 -0.39 0.46
N LEU A 146 4.54 -1.38 -0.07
CA LEU A 146 3.52 -2.11 0.71
C LEU A 146 4.17 -2.89 1.87
N LEU A 147 5.31 -3.54 1.61
CA LEU A 147 6.07 -4.26 2.63
C LEU A 147 6.45 -3.34 3.79
N MET A 148 7.05 -2.19 3.50
CA MET A 148 7.46 -1.22 4.53
C MET A 148 6.27 -0.56 5.23
N PHE A 149 5.34 0.01 4.47
CA PHE A 149 4.34 0.93 5.03
C PHE A 149 3.01 0.29 5.41
N SER A 150 2.66 -0.88 4.85
CA SER A 150 1.41 -1.58 5.19
C SER A 150 1.64 -2.85 5.99
N LEU A 151 2.74 -3.56 5.75
CA LEU A 151 3.09 -4.78 6.48
C LEU A 151 4.14 -4.58 7.58
N GLY A 152 4.79 -3.41 7.62
CA GLY A 152 5.80 -3.10 8.63
C GLY A 152 7.03 -4.00 8.58
N ARG A 153 7.41 -4.47 7.38
CA ARG A 153 8.63 -5.26 7.17
C ARG A 153 9.85 -4.38 7.49
N PRO A 154 10.76 -4.83 8.38
CA PRO A 154 11.80 -3.96 8.92
C PRO A 154 13.08 -3.89 8.10
N ASP A 155 13.26 -4.75 7.10
CA ASP A 155 14.52 -4.95 6.37
C ASP A 155 14.24 -5.14 4.88
N VAL A 156 13.72 -4.07 4.26
CA VAL A 156 13.36 -3.99 2.82
C VAL A 156 14.38 -3.14 2.08
#